data_AF-A0A382DKD5-F1
#
_entry.id   AF-A0A382DKD5-F1
#
_cell.length_a   1.000
_cell.length_b   1.000
_cell.length_c   1.000
_cell.angle_alpha   90.00
_cell.angle_beta   90.00
_cell.angle_gamma   90.00
#
_symmetry.space_group_name_H-M   'P 1'
#
loop_
_entity.id
_entity.type
_entity.pdbx_description
1 polymer ?
#
loop_
_entity_poly.entity_id
_entity_poly.type
_entity_poly.pdbx_seq_one_letter_code
_entity_poly.pdbx_strand_id
1 'polypeptide(L)' 'MNSLLVNNADIVITMDAGRSKIHGGGLFVRDHVIEQLGTNDELPTVADQVIDATGMAILPGLVNTH' A
#
# COMPACT_ATOMS: atom_id res chain seq x y z
N MET A 1 -14.33 1.44 13.45
CA MET A 1 -12.95 1.24 12.99
C MET A 1 -13.05 0.67 11.60
N ASN A 2 -12.40 1.29 10.62
CA ASN A 2 -12.45 0.85 9.23
C ASN A 2 -11.02 0.56 8.75
N SER A 3 -10.83 -0.62 8.18
CA SER A 3 -9.54 -1.10 7.67
C SER A 3 -9.59 -1.31 6.17
N LEU A 4 -8.50 -0.94 5.49
CA LEU A 4 -8.33 -1.12 4.05
C LEU A 4 -7.02 -1.87 3.81
N LEU A 5 -7.10 -2.93 3.01
CA LEU A 5 -5.95 -3.60 2.44
C LEU A 5 -5.92 -3.34 0.93
N VAL A 6 -4.78 -2.86 0.42
CA VAL A 6 -4.48 -2.86 -1.01
C VAL A 6 -3.31 -3.81 -1.21
N ASN A 7 -3.47 -4.87 -1.99
CA ASN A 7 -2.46 -5.92 -2.16
C ASN A 7 -2.19 -6.24 -3.63
N ASN A 8 -1.23 -7.14 -3.88
CA ASN A 8 -0.86 -7.62 -5.21
C ASN A 8 -0.38 -6.55 -6.20
N ALA A 9 0.02 -5.37 -5.74
CA ALA A 9 0.62 -4.38 -6.64
C ALA A 9 1.93 -4.93 -7.22
N ASP A 10 2.16 -4.70 -8.51
CA ASP A 10 3.42 -5.06 -9.18
C ASP A 10 4.59 -4.37 -8.49
N ILE A 11 4.36 -3.12 -8.03
CA ILE A 11 5.32 -2.34 -7.28
C ILE A 11 4.64 -1.32 -6.34
N VAL A 12 5.11 -1.25 -5.10
CA VAL A 12 4.86 -0.15 -4.17
C VAL A 12 6.10 0.73 -4.15
N ILE A 13 5.96 1.96 -4.64
CA ILE A 13 7.02 2.95 -4.65
C ILE A 13 6.85 3.81 -3.40
N THR A 14 7.80 3.74 -2.49
CA THR A 14 7.83 4.63 -1.33
C THR A 14 8.72 5.85 -1.64
N MET A 15 8.50 6.92 -0.90
CA MET A 15 9.39 8.08 -0.89
C MET A 15 10.06 8.21 0.48
N ASP A 16 10.35 7.09 1.13
CA ASP A 16 11.12 7.04 2.38
C ASP A 16 12.58 7.49 2.15
N ALA A 17 13.36 7.57 3.24
CA ALA A 17 14.76 7.99 3.15
C ALA A 17 15.62 7.09 2.25
N GLY A 18 15.26 5.80 2.15
CA GLY A 18 15.95 4.80 1.32
C GLY A 18 15.48 4.75 -0.13
N ARG A 19 14.40 5.47 -0.49
CA ARG A 19 13.70 5.33 -1.78
C ARG A 19 13.29 3.88 -2.04
N SER A 20 12.80 3.21 -1.00
CA SER A 20 12.46 1.80 -1.02
C SER A 20 11.36 1.51 -2.05
N LYS A 21 11.51 0.37 -2.74
CA LYS A 21 10.53 -0.17 -3.69
C LYS A 21 10.23 -1.61 -3.30
N ILE A 22 8.95 -1.94 -3.20
CA ILE A 22 8.50 -3.28 -2.81
C ILE A 22 7.81 -3.89 -4.01
N HIS A 23 8.36 -4.95 -4.58
CA HIS A 23 7.76 -5.69 -5.68
C HIS A 23 6.79 -6.76 -5.15
N GLY A 24 5.60 -6.89 -5.77
CA GLY A 24 4.60 -7.87 -5.33
C GLY A 24 4.09 -7.60 -3.92
N GLY A 25 3.66 -6.35 -3.67
CA GLY A 25 3.36 -5.87 -2.33
C GLY A 25 2.11 -5.00 -2.25
N GLY A 26 1.96 -4.34 -1.10
CA GLY A 26 0.76 -3.57 -0.80
C GLY A 26 0.89 -2.65 0.41
N LEU A 27 -0.27 -2.19 0.90
CA LEU A 27 -0.39 -1.40 2.11
C LEU A 27 -1.64 -1.79 2.90
N PHE A 28 -1.55 -1.65 4.21
CA PHE A 28 -2.67 -1.78 5.14
C PHE A 28 -2.92 -0.45 5.86
N VAL A 29 -4.18 -0.01 5.86
CA VAL A 29 -4.65 1.22 6.49
C VAL A 29 -5.62 0.88 7.60
N ARG A 30 -5.48 1.54 8.75
CA ARG A 30 -6.47 1.54 9.82
C ARG A 30 -6.81 2.97 10.19
N ASP A 31 -8.11 3.28 10.22
CA ASP A 31 -8.63 4.58 10.67
C ASP A 31 -7.90 5.78 9.99
N HIS A 32 -7.75 5.70 8.67
CA HIS A 32 -7.10 6.69 7.79
C HIS A 32 -5.58 6.85 7.94
N VAL A 33 -4.91 5.95 8.66
CA VAL A 33 -3.45 5.93 8.80
C VAL A 33 -2.89 4.67 8.14
N ILE A 34 -1.83 4.81 7.33
CA ILE A 34 -1.06 3.67 6.82
C ILE A 34 -0.36 3.02 8.03
N GLU A 35 -0.81 1.82 8.39
CA GLU A 35 -0.29 1.06 9.53
C GLU A 35 0.88 0.17 9.10
N GLN A 36 0.84 -0.38 7.88
CA GLN A 36 1.88 -1.27 7.38
C GLN A 36 2.07 -1.15 5.86
N LEU A 37 3.31 -1.30 5.42
CA LEU A 37 3.73 -1.57 4.04
C LEU A 37 4.52 -2.87 4.02
N GLY A 38 4.45 -3.63 2.93
CA GLY A 38 5.19 -4.89 2.83
C GLY A 38 4.90 -5.65 1.55
N THR A 39 5.62 -6.76 1.39
CA THR A 39 5.26 -7.81 0.44
C THR A 39 3.93 -8.43 0.82
N ASN A 40 3.26 -9.12 -0.11
CA ASN A 40 1.97 -9.74 0.14
C ASN A 40 1.97 -10.70 1.35
N ASP A 41 3.08 -11.40 1.60
CA ASP A 41 3.19 -12.37 2.70
C ASP A 41 3.39 -11.70 4.07
N GLU A 42 3.80 -10.44 4.09
CA GLU A 42 4.00 -9.66 5.31
C GLU A 42 2.72 -8.93 5.74
N LEU A 43 1.76 -8.77 4.83
CA LEU A 43 0.53 -8.02 5.08
C LEU A 43 -0.58 -8.91 5.69
N PRO A 44 -1.51 -8.30 6.45
CA PRO A 44 -2.72 -9.00 6.88
C PRO A 44 -3.52 -9.54 5.69
N THR A 45 -4.20 -10.67 5.89
CA THR A 45 -5.03 -11.30 4.84
C THR A 45 -6.49 -10.84 4.87
N VAL A 46 -6.91 -10.08 5.89
CA VAL A 46 -8.30 -9.65 6.09
C VAL A 46 -8.33 -8.17 6.47
N ALA A 47 -9.28 -7.44 5.88
CA ALA A 47 -9.63 -6.06 6.18
C ALA A 47 -11.13 -5.86 5.89
N ASP A 48 -11.72 -4.77 6.36
CA ASP A 48 -13.12 -4.42 6.07
C ASP A 48 -13.32 -4.15 4.57
N GLN A 49 -12.30 -3.59 3.91
CA GLN A 49 -12.22 -3.41 2.47
C GLN A 49 -10.90 -3.96 1.91
N VAL A 50 -10.97 -4.69 0.81
CA VAL A 50 -9.80 -5.20 0.10
C VAL A 50 -9.83 -4.74 -1.34
N ILE A 51 -8.70 -4.24 -1.85
CA ILE A 51 -8.47 -3.85 -3.23
C ILE A 51 -7.31 -4.67 -3.79
N ASP A 52 -7.58 -5.43 -4.86
CA ASP A 52 -6.56 -6.13 -5.64
C ASP A 52 -5.96 -5.16 -6.67
N ALA A 53 -4.66 -4.88 -6.53
CA ALA A 53 -3.91 -3.96 -7.38
C ALA A 53 -3.01 -4.69 -8.39
N THR A 54 -3.31 -5.95 -8.73
CA THR A 54 -2.59 -6.71 -9.77
C THR A 54 -2.42 -5.89 -11.06
N GLY A 55 -1.18 -5.79 -11.56
CA GLY A 55 -0.86 -5.02 -12.76
C GLY A 55 -0.78 -3.50 -12.54
N MET A 56 -0.88 -3.03 -11.30
CA MET A 56 -0.83 -1.61 -10.94
C MET A 56 0.41 -1.26 -10.10
N ALA A 57 0.75 0.02 -10.11
CA ALA A 57 1.74 0.59 -9.20
C ALA A 57 1.04 1.41 -8.12
N ILE A 58 1.54 1.31 -6.89
CA ILE A 58 1.13 2.16 -5.76
C ILE A 58 2.19 3.24 -5.55
N LEU A 59 1.75 4.50 -5.46
CA LEU A 59 2.59 5.67 -5.19
C LEU A 59 1.97 6.51 -4.07
N PRO A 60 2.76 7.35 -3.37
CA PRO A 60 2.20 8.37 -2.51
C PRO A 60 1.30 9.30 -3.32
N GLY A 61 0.23 9.79 -2.68
CA GLY A 61 -0.69 10.72 -3.30
C GLY A 61 0.05 11.93 -3.86
N LEU A 62 -0.26 12.30 -5.09
CA LEU A 62 0.33 13.49 -5.72
C LEU A 62 -0.16 14.74 -4.98
N VAL A 63 0.78 15.62 -4.64
CA VAL A 63 0.49 16.92 -4.05
C VAL A 63 0.67 17.97 -5.13
N ASN A 64 -0.43 18.56 -5.56
CA ASN A 64 -0.39 19.74 -6.43
C ASN A 64 -0.21 21.00 -5.56
N THR A 65 0.73 21.85 -5.93
CA THR A 65 1.07 23.09 -5.19
C THR A 65 0.70 24.36 -5.96
N HIS A 66 0.06 24.21 -7.13
CA HIS A 66 -0.42 25.32 -7.95
C HIS A 66 -1.80 25.03 -8.55
#